data_AF-A0AAD9JE00-F1
#
_entry.id   AF-A0AAD9JE00-F1
#
_cell.length_a   1.000
_cell.length_b   1.000
_cell.length_c   1.000
_cell.angle_alpha   90.00
_cell.angle_beta   90.00
_cell.angle_gamma   90.00
#
_symmetry.space_group_name_H-M   'P 1'
#
loop_
_entity.id
_entity.type
_entity.pdbx_description
1 polymer ?
#
loop_
_entity_poly.entity_id
_entity_poly.type
_entity_poly.pdbx_seq_one_letter_code
_entity_poly.pdbx_strand_id
1 'polypeptide(L)'
;MPYRQREVERVEEVRDVFAAYGISVDYRHLSLVADYMTFEGLYRPFNRIGIESNASPLQKMTFETSMNFLKAATIQGASDDLCSPSSRIVVGRLVTGGTGAFEVVQPLTTVKSKS
;
A
#
# COMPACT_ATOMS: atom_id res chain seq x y z
N MET A 1 1.45 -11.63 29.82
CA MET A 1 0.88 -10.92 28.65
C MET A 1 1.98 -10.09 27.97
N PRO A 2 2.65 -10.59 26.90
CA PRO A 2 3.91 -10.00 26.39
C PRO A 2 3.84 -9.39 24.98
N TYR A 3 2.67 -8.94 24.48
CA TYR A 3 2.55 -8.43 23.10
C TYR A 3 3.11 -7.01 22.93
N ARG A 4 2.86 -6.13 23.91
CA ARG A 4 3.25 -4.70 23.87
C ARG A 4 4.77 -4.46 23.89
N GLN A 5 5.56 -5.37 24.45
CA GLN A 5 7.01 -5.20 24.56
C GLN A 5 7.72 -5.34 23.20
N ARG A 6 7.22 -6.24 22.32
CA ARG A 6 7.85 -6.54 21.02
C ARG A 6 7.60 -5.50 19.95
N GLU A 7 6.52 -4.73 20.06
CA GLU A 7 6.25 -3.62 19.12
C GLU A 7 7.19 -2.44 19.39
N VAL A 8 7.46 -2.14 20.66
CA VAL A 8 8.36 -1.03 21.04
C VAL A 8 9.80 -1.31 20.57
N GLU A 9 10.28 -2.55 20.74
CA GLU A 9 11.64 -2.97 20.34
C GLU A 9 11.91 -2.74 18.84
N ARG A 10 10.93 -3.03 17.97
CA ARG A 10 11.09 -2.85 16.51
C ARG A 10 11.18 -1.39 16.08
N VAL A 11 10.43 -0.50 16.73
CA VAL A 11 10.46 0.92 16.39
C VAL A 11 11.79 1.55 16.85
N GLU A 12 12.33 1.08 17.97
CA GLU A 12 13.65 1.52 18.44
C GLU A 12 14.78 1.10 17.50
N GLU A 13 14.77 -0.13 16.99
CA GLU A 13 15.75 -0.58 16.00
C GLU A 13 15.77 0.31 14.75
N VAL A 14 14.58 0.60 14.19
CA VAL A 14 14.47 1.48 13.02
C VAL A 14 14.92 2.91 13.37
N ARG A 15 14.52 3.44 14.52
CA ARG A 15 14.94 4.76 15.01
C ARG A 15 16.46 4.87 15.10
N ASP A 16 17.11 3.87 15.66
CA ASP A 16 18.56 3.89 15.90
C ASP A 16 19.35 3.89 14.58
N VAL A 17 18.84 3.19 13.55
CA VAL A 17 19.40 3.27 12.18
C VAL A 17 19.30 4.69 11.62
N PHE A 18 18.13 5.35 11.72
CA PHE A 18 17.97 6.72 11.22
C PHE A 18 18.74 7.77 12.05
N ALA A 19 18.86 7.54 13.36
CA ALA A 19 19.63 8.38 14.28
C ALA A 19 21.13 8.38 13.95
N ALA A 20 21.68 7.24 13.50
CA ALA A 20 23.07 7.14 13.06
C ALA A 20 23.40 8.05 11.87
N TYR A 21 22.41 8.39 11.04
CA TYR A 21 22.54 9.33 9.92
C TYR A 21 22.12 10.76 10.29
N GLY A 22 21.79 11.04 11.55
CA GLY A 22 21.35 12.36 12.02
C GLY A 22 19.95 12.77 11.54
N ILE A 23 19.11 11.82 11.15
CA ILE A 23 17.77 12.08 10.61
C ILE A 23 16.75 12.02 11.74
N SER A 24 16.12 13.16 12.07
CA SER A 24 15.01 13.18 13.03
C SER A 24 13.68 12.91 12.33
N VAL A 25 13.02 11.80 12.69
CA VAL A 25 11.71 11.42 12.15
C VAL A 25 10.73 11.24 13.31
N ASP A 26 9.49 11.70 13.13
CA ASP A 26 8.41 11.50 14.12
C ASP A 26 8.12 10.01 14.33
N TYR A 27 7.89 9.63 15.58
CA TYR A 27 7.61 8.26 15.98
C TYR A 27 6.48 7.61 15.16
N ARG A 28 5.44 8.36 14.79
CA ARG A 28 4.29 7.82 14.03
C ARG A 28 4.68 7.32 12.64
N HIS A 29 5.69 7.92 12.01
CA HIS A 29 6.18 7.45 10.72
C HIS A 29 7.04 6.20 10.88
N LEU A 30 7.92 6.19 11.90
CA LEU A 30 8.76 5.03 12.18
C LEU A 30 7.94 3.82 12.63
N SER A 31 6.87 4.02 13.40
CA SER A 31 5.97 2.96 13.82
C SER A 31 5.25 2.34 12.62
N LEU A 32 4.70 3.17 11.73
CA LEU A 32 4.03 2.68 10.52
C LEU A 32 4.98 1.87 9.63
N VAL A 33 6.23 2.33 9.49
CA VAL A 33 7.26 1.65 8.71
C VAL A 33 7.65 0.32 9.36
N ALA A 34 7.90 0.30 10.67
CA ALA A 34 8.25 -0.91 11.42
C ALA A 34 7.13 -1.96 11.36
N ASP A 35 5.87 -1.53 11.48
CA ASP A 35 4.70 -2.40 11.36
C ASP A 35 4.61 -3.01 9.96
N TYR A 36 4.79 -2.18 8.91
CA TYR A 36 4.76 -2.67 7.53
C TYR A 36 5.87 -3.69 7.25
N MET A 37 7.07 -3.45 7.76
CA MET A 37 8.21 -4.35 7.57
C MET A 37 8.05 -5.69 8.29
N THR A 38 7.19 -5.78 9.30
CA THR A 38 7.07 -6.98 10.15
C THR A 38 5.68 -7.62 10.14
N PHE A 39 4.77 -7.11 9.32
CA PHE A 39 3.39 -7.59 9.21
C PHE A 39 3.27 -9.09 8.89
N GLU A 40 4.18 -9.64 8.07
CA GLU A 40 4.18 -11.06 7.69
C GLU A 40 4.88 -11.98 8.72
N GLY A 41 5.28 -11.43 9.87
CA GLY A 41 6.02 -12.14 10.93
C GLY A 41 7.52 -12.32 10.63
N LEU A 42 7.97 -11.94 9.44
CA LEU A 42 9.36 -11.88 9.00
C LEU A 42 9.70 -10.44 8.59
N TYR A 43 10.99 -10.10 8.59
CA TYR A 43 11.44 -8.77 8.17
C TYR A 43 11.41 -8.65 6.64
N ARG A 44 10.59 -7.74 6.13
CA ARG A 44 10.43 -7.48 4.70
C ARG A 44 11.21 -6.22 4.29
N PRO A 45 12.15 -6.32 3.34
CA PRO A 45 12.91 -5.17 2.89
C PRO A 45 12.09 -4.27 1.94
N PHE A 46 12.38 -2.97 1.95
CA PHE A 46 11.88 -2.01 0.96
C PHE A 46 12.74 -2.01 -0.30
N ASN A 47 12.76 -3.12 -1.02
CA ASN A 47 13.49 -3.23 -2.27
C ASN A 47 12.68 -4.03 -3.31
N ARG A 48 13.27 -4.24 -4.48
CA ARG A 48 12.72 -5.07 -5.55
C ARG A 48 12.22 -6.44 -5.08
N ILE A 49 12.99 -7.12 -4.24
CA ILE A 49 12.62 -8.46 -3.75
C ILE A 49 11.38 -8.36 -2.86
N GLY A 50 11.27 -7.28 -2.07
CA GLY A 50 10.09 -6.97 -1.27
C GLY A 50 8.86 -6.59 -2.08
N ILE A 51 8.98 -5.94 -3.24
CA ILE A 51 7.82 -5.63 -4.10
C ILE A 51 7.34 -6.86 -4.88
N GLU A 52 8.23 -7.81 -5.20
CA GLU A 52 7.95 -9.01 -5.98
C GLU A 52 6.85 -9.89 -5.35
N SER A 53 6.72 -9.87 -4.01
CA SER A 53 5.67 -10.59 -3.28
C SER A 53 4.32 -9.87 -3.19
N ASN A 54 4.14 -8.69 -3.80
CA ASN A 54 2.81 -8.07 -3.88
C ASN A 54 1.83 -8.90 -4.73
N ALA A 55 0.53 -8.78 -4.50
CA ALA A 55 -0.46 -9.52 -5.29
C ALA A 55 -0.71 -8.89 -6.68
N SER A 56 -0.70 -7.55 -6.76
CA SER A 56 -1.06 -6.80 -7.98
C SER A 56 0.08 -6.83 -9.03
N PRO A 57 -0.08 -7.49 -10.19
CA PRO A 57 0.92 -7.49 -11.25
C PRO A 57 1.16 -6.10 -11.84
N LEU A 58 0.13 -5.26 -11.99
CA LEU A 58 0.30 -3.89 -12.49
C LEU A 58 1.07 -3.02 -11.50
N GLN A 59 0.84 -3.19 -10.19
CA GLN A 59 1.65 -2.50 -9.18
C GLN A 59 3.13 -2.89 -9.27
N LYS A 60 3.45 -4.18 -9.48
CA LYS A 60 4.86 -4.60 -9.69
C LYS A 60 5.47 -3.93 -10.92
N MET A 61 4.75 -3.94 -12.04
CA MET A 61 5.20 -3.32 -13.29
C MET A 61 5.45 -1.82 -13.16
N THR A 62 4.67 -1.12 -12.33
CA THR A 62 4.85 0.32 -12.08
C THR A 62 6.04 0.65 -11.19
N PHE A 63 6.49 -0.31 -10.37
CA PHE A 63 7.67 -0.11 -9.54
C PHE A 63 8.93 -0.14 -10.41
N GLU A 64 9.19 -1.27 -11.10
CA GLU A 64 10.24 -1.38 -12.11
C GLU A 64 10.11 -2.69 -12.92
N THR A 65 10.98 -2.90 -13.91
CA THR A 65 11.12 -4.16 -14.67
C THR A 65 9.82 -4.64 -15.34
N SER A 66 9.04 -3.72 -15.91
CA SER A 66 7.68 -3.97 -16.40
C SER A 66 7.60 -5.13 -17.41
N MET A 67 8.57 -5.25 -18.33
CA MET A 67 8.58 -6.32 -19.34
C MET A 67 8.72 -7.73 -18.74
N ASN A 68 9.56 -7.90 -17.71
CA ASN A 68 9.74 -9.21 -17.08
C ASN A 68 8.49 -9.60 -16.29
N PHE A 69 7.91 -8.64 -15.54
CA PHE A 69 6.67 -8.87 -14.82
C PHE A 69 5.49 -9.13 -15.74
N LEU A 70 5.41 -8.42 -16.87
CA LEU A 70 4.38 -8.65 -17.87
C LEU A 70 4.49 -10.06 -18.46
N LYS A 71 5.69 -10.48 -18.87
CA LYS A 71 5.92 -11.83 -19.38
C LYS A 71 5.53 -12.90 -18.35
N ALA A 72 5.97 -12.74 -17.10
CA ALA A 72 5.64 -13.67 -16.03
C ALA A 72 4.14 -13.73 -15.74
N ALA A 73 3.47 -12.57 -15.68
CA ALA A 73 2.03 -12.47 -15.47
C ALA A 73 1.24 -13.13 -16.60
N THR A 74 1.63 -12.92 -17.87
CA THR A 74 0.97 -13.54 -19.03
C THR A 74 1.14 -15.06 -19.02
N ILE A 75 2.33 -15.57 -18.68
CA ILE A 75 2.59 -17.01 -18.60
C ILE A 75 1.78 -17.66 -17.46
N GLN A 76 1.65 -16.98 -16.33
CA GLN A 76 0.91 -17.47 -15.15
C GLN A 76 -0.60 -17.22 -15.23
N GLY A 77 -1.07 -16.43 -16.20
CA GLY A 77 -2.48 -16.02 -16.29
C GLY A 77 -2.92 -15.11 -15.13
N ALA A 78 -2.00 -14.29 -14.60
CA ALA A 78 -2.28 -13.44 -13.44
C ALA A 78 -3.24 -12.29 -13.81
N SER A 79 -4.25 -12.07 -12.97
CA SER A 79 -5.19 -10.93 -13.07
C SER A 79 -4.90 -9.91 -11.99
N ASP A 80 -5.23 -8.63 -12.24
CA ASP A 80 -5.10 -7.55 -11.26
C ASP A 80 -6.48 -7.11 -10.76
N ASP A 81 -6.69 -7.16 -9.45
CA ASP A 81 -7.96 -6.74 -8.83
C ASP A 81 -8.10 -5.21 -8.73
N LEU A 82 -7.10 -4.45 -9.16
CA LEU A 82 -7.07 -2.99 -9.11
C LEU A 82 -7.32 -2.46 -7.69
N CYS A 83 -6.88 -3.17 -6.64
CA CYS A 83 -7.00 -2.70 -5.27
C CYS A 83 -5.96 -1.62 -4.94
N SER A 84 -4.79 -1.71 -5.59
CA SER A 84 -3.67 -0.85 -5.32
C SER A 84 -3.82 0.52 -5.99
N PRO A 85 -3.37 1.61 -5.36
CA PRO A 85 -3.46 2.95 -5.95
C PRO A 85 -2.72 3.02 -7.29
N SER A 86 -1.54 2.40 -7.37
CA SER A 86 -0.75 2.41 -8.61
C SER A 86 -1.45 1.67 -9.76
N SER A 87 -1.99 0.47 -9.51
CA SER A 87 -2.67 -0.30 -10.56
C SER A 87 -3.94 0.39 -11.07
N ARG A 88 -4.68 1.08 -10.19
CA ARG A 88 -5.81 1.92 -10.58
C ARG A 88 -5.41 3.09 -11.47
N ILE A 89 -4.33 3.78 -11.12
CA ILE A 89 -3.84 4.93 -11.89
C ILE A 89 -3.43 4.50 -13.31
N VAL A 90 -2.74 3.35 -13.45
CA VAL A 90 -2.33 2.81 -14.76
C VAL A 90 -3.51 2.65 -15.73
N VAL A 91 -4.66 2.21 -15.21
CA VAL A 91 -5.88 2.01 -16.03
C VAL A 91 -6.79 3.24 -16.05
N GLY A 92 -6.39 4.36 -15.44
CA GLY A 92 -7.19 5.58 -15.37
C GLY A 92 -8.40 5.50 -14.44
N ARG A 93 -8.43 4.57 -13.49
CA ARG A 93 -9.50 4.46 -12.48
C ARG A 93 -9.20 5.32 -11.25
N LEU A 94 -10.27 5.80 -10.61
CA LEU A 94 -10.17 6.55 -9.35
C LEU A 94 -9.62 5.66 -8.23
N VAL A 95 -8.66 6.18 -7.48
CA VAL A 95 -8.06 5.53 -6.30
C VAL A 95 -9.05 5.56 -5.14
N THR A 96 -9.26 4.43 -4.47
CA THR A 96 -10.09 4.31 -3.25
C THR A 96 -9.35 4.81 -2.01
N GLY A 97 -8.93 6.07 -2.04
CA GLY A 97 -8.23 6.74 -0.95
C GLY A 97 -8.47 8.24 -0.99
N GLY A 98 -8.43 8.87 0.18
CA GLY A 98 -8.72 10.30 0.31
C GLY A 98 -10.13 10.64 -0.21
N THR A 99 -10.21 11.53 -1.19
CA THR A 99 -11.48 11.98 -1.78
C THR A 99 -12.19 10.92 -2.62
N GLY A 100 -11.48 9.90 -3.11
CA GLY A 100 -12.06 8.77 -3.84
C GLY A 100 -12.51 7.62 -2.94
N ALA A 101 -12.44 7.78 -1.61
CA ALA A 101 -12.84 6.75 -0.65
C ALA A 101 -14.36 6.66 -0.46
N PHE A 102 -15.12 7.64 -0.94
CA PHE A 102 -16.58 7.66 -0.85
C PHE A 102 -17.22 8.05 -2.18
N GLU A 103 -18.44 7.59 -2.40
CA GLU A 103 -19.26 7.96 -3.55
C GLU A 103 -20.31 8.98 -3.12
N VAL A 104 -20.57 9.97 -3.99
CA VAL A 104 -21.63 10.96 -3.77
C VAL A 104 -22.89 10.47 -4.46
N VAL A 105 -23.92 10.18 -3.68
CA VAL A 105 -25.22 9.77 -4.19
C VAL A 105 -26.23 10.90 -3.94
N GLN A 106 -26.87 11.38 -5.00
CA GLN A 106 -27.95 12.36 -4.88
C GLN A 106 -29.31 11.64 -4.89
N PRO A 107 -30.09 11.68 -3.80
CA PRO A 107 -31.44 11.15 -3.80
C PRO A 107 -32.33 11.99 -4.72
N LEU A 108 -32.98 11.34 -5.69
CA LEU A 108 -33.96 11.97 -6.56
C LEU A 108 -35.25 12.20 -5.74
N THR A 109 -35.37 13.37 -5.12
CA THR A 109 -36.67 13.82 -4.60
C THR A 109 -37.56 14.13 -5.80
N THR A 110 -38.52 13.25 -6.08
CA THR A 110 -39.66 13.57 -6.94
C THR A 110 -40.46 14.68 -6.27
N VAL A 111 -40.15 15.92 -6.63
CA VAL A 111 -41.01 17.06 -6.33
C VAL A 111 -42.34 16.76 -7.02
N LYS A 112 -43.35 16.32 -6.26
CA LYS A 112 -44.73 16.32 -6.75
C LYS A 112 -45.06 17.77 -7.14
N SER A 113 -45.13 18.05 -8.44
CA SER A 113 -45.67 19.31 -8.92
C SER A 113 -47.12 19.37 -8.42
N LYS A 114 -47.38 20.27 -7.46
CA LYS A 114 -48.75 20.63 -7.09
C LYS A 114 -49.43 21.19 -8.33
N SER A 115 -50.36 20.42 -8.89
CA SER A 115 -51.39 20.92 -9.78
C SER A 115 -52.56 21.47 -8.98
#